data_AF-A0AAV5HG11-F1
#
_entry.id   AF-A0AAV5HG11-F1
#
_cell.length_a   1.000
_cell.length_b   1.000
_cell.length_c   1.000
_cell.angle_alpha   90.00
_cell.angle_beta   90.00
_cell.angle_gamma   90.00
#
_symmetry.space_group_name_H-M   'P 1'
#
loop_
_entity.id
_entity.type
_entity.pdbx_description
1 polymer ?
#
loop_
_entity_poly.entity_id
_entity_poly.type
_entity_poly.pdbx_seq_one_letter_code
_entity_poly.pdbx_strand_id
1 'polypeptide(L)'
;METSDMSFSVSLDKGQGCEWGSKNGLYSLFAQKTNLLNPYFWRVLREIIKFKDDVLSYLEVLENNPDIARKETLEQFVKARGYSELFQKAYLGVVNFSAYSVLSFFRNHHLLQPFGRPQWLTVKRRSHAYVNKVKEELETRGCQIRTGCEVQAVLTAEGCTVLCVDGSKERFAGCIMAVHAPDALRLLGNEVTYEESRILGSFQYVYR
;
A
#
# COMPACT_ATOMS: atom_id res chain seq x y z
N MET A 1 -0.70 23.71 -1.60
CA MET A 1 -0.71 22.65 -0.58
C MET A 1 -1.57 23.09 0.60
N GLU A 2 -2.09 22.13 1.36
CA GLU A 2 -2.73 22.31 2.66
C GLU A 2 -2.17 21.27 3.64
N THR A 3 -2.27 21.56 4.94
CA THR A 3 -1.84 20.65 6.00
C THR A 3 -2.74 19.41 6.01
N SER A 4 -2.14 18.22 6.04
CA SER A 4 -2.83 16.95 6.20
C SER A 4 -2.42 16.33 7.54
N ASP A 5 -3.40 15.88 8.31
CA ASP A 5 -3.15 15.34 9.64
C ASP A 5 -2.63 13.90 9.61
N MET A 6 -2.73 13.20 8.46
CA MET A 6 -2.33 11.79 8.20
C MET A 6 -2.17 10.93 9.46
N SER A 7 -3.22 10.95 10.27
CA SER A 7 -3.18 10.39 11.62
C SER A 7 -3.43 8.90 11.56
N PHE A 8 -2.78 8.16 12.44
CA PHE A 8 -3.06 6.75 12.64
C PHE A 8 -4.04 6.63 13.81
N SER A 9 -5.08 5.81 13.65
CA SER A 9 -6.03 5.51 14.71
C SER A 9 -6.51 4.08 14.58
N VAL A 10 -6.72 3.43 15.71
CA VAL A 10 -7.18 2.06 15.82
C VAL A 10 -8.36 2.04 16.76
N SER A 11 -9.43 1.35 16.37
CA SER A 11 -10.60 1.07 17.21
C SER A 11 -10.91 -0.42 17.10
N LEU A 12 -10.54 -1.17 18.14
CA LEU A 12 -10.81 -2.61 18.22
C LEU A 12 -12.22 -2.84 18.77
N ASP A 13 -12.95 -3.75 18.14
CA ASP A 13 -14.30 -4.17 18.55
C ASP A 13 -15.25 -2.97 18.76
N LYS A 14 -15.21 -2.00 17.83
CA LYS A 14 -15.98 -0.74 17.91
C LYS A 14 -15.71 0.05 19.21
N GLY A 15 -14.47 0.01 19.69
CA GLY A 15 -14.02 0.68 20.90
C GLY A 15 -14.19 -0.16 22.18
N GLN A 16 -14.75 -1.37 22.12
CA GLN A 16 -14.89 -2.20 23.33
C GLN A 16 -13.56 -2.83 23.78
N GLY A 17 -12.63 -3.08 22.84
CA GLY A 17 -11.32 -3.63 23.14
C GLY A 17 -10.30 -2.55 23.50
N CYS A 18 -10.00 -1.67 22.54
CA CYS A 18 -9.05 -0.58 22.70
C CYS A 18 -9.22 0.44 21.58
N GLU A 19 -9.21 1.72 21.93
CA GLU A 19 -9.16 2.82 20.97
C GLU A 19 -8.04 3.81 21.30
N TRP A 20 -7.20 4.10 20.29
CA TRP A 20 -6.10 5.06 20.40
C TRP A 20 -5.70 5.62 19.03
N GLY A 21 -4.97 6.73 19.02
CA GLY A 21 -4.42 7.30 17.81
C GLY A 21 -3.23 8.23 18.03
N SER A 22 -2.66 8.75 16.94
CA SER A 22 -1.39 9.50 16.95
C SER A 22 -1.52 11.02 16.74
N LYS A 23 -2.72 11.54 16.45
CA LYS A 23 -2.92 12.92 15.99
C LYS A 23 -2.49 14.00 17.00
N ASN A 24 -2.88 13.86 18.26
CA ASN A 24 -2.69 14.88 19.31
C ASN A 24 -1.83 14.38 20.48
N GLY A 25 -0.82 13.56 20.20
CA GLY A 25 0.05 12.98 21.22
C GLY A 25 -0.74 12.19 22.27
N LEU A 26 -0.53 12.51 23.56
CA LEU A 26 -1.14 11.80 24.68
C LEU A 26 -2.67 11.85 24.68
N TYR A 27 -3.30 12.93 24.19
CA TYR A 27 -4.76 13.03 24.12
C TYR A 27 -5.37 12.00 23.17
N SER A 28 -4.72 11.76 22.03
CA SER A 28 -5.17 10.72 21.08
C SER A 28 -4.74 9.33 21.52
N LEU A 29 -3.60 9.20 22.21
CA LEU A 29 -3.14 7.92 22.74
C LEU A 29 -4.09 7.38 23.81
N PHE A 30 -4.60 8.26 24.68
CA PHE A 30 -5.58 7.95 25.72
C PHE A 30 -6.97 8.48 25.34
N ALA A 31 -7.37 8.34 24.07
CA ALA A 31 -8.73 8.63 23.62
C ALA A 31 -9.77 7.95 24.54
N GLN A 32 -9.44 6.74 25.00
CA GLN A 32 -10.10 6.08 26.11
C GLN A 32 -9.30 6.27 27.41
N LYS A 33 -9.86 7.02 28.37
CA LYS A 33 -9.21 7.27 29.66
C LYS A 33 -8.94 5.99 30.46
N THR A 34 -9.74 4.95 30.27
CA THR A 34 -9.56 3.62 30.88
C THR A 34 -8.23 2.98 30.48
N ASN A 35 -7.66 3.33 29.32
CA ASN A 35 -6.36 2.84 28.87
C ASN A 35 -5.20 3.28 29.78
N LEU A 36 -5.35 4.37 30.54
CA LEU A 36 -4.34 4.79 31.53
C LEU A 36 -4.15 3.74 32.63
N LEU A 37 -5.22 3.02 32.99
CA LEU A 37 -5.21 1.99 34.04
C LEU A 37 -5.11 0.58 33.46
N ASN A 38 -5.08 0.42 32.13
CA ASN A 38 -5.07 -0.88 31.48
C ASN A 38 -3.63 -1.39 31.27
N PRO A 39 -3.17 -2.40 32.03
CA PRO A 39 -1.79 -2.90 31.90
C PRO A 39 -1.51 -3.53 30.53
N TYR A 40 -2.55 -4.06 29.85
CA TYR A 40 -2.42 -4.61 28.50
C TYR A 40 -2.15 -3.51 27.47
N PHE A 41 -2.74 -2.32 27.63
CA PHE A 41 -2.45 -1.18 26.76
C PHE A 41 -1.01 -0.69 26.93
N TRP A 42 -0.53 -0.59 28.18
CA TRP A 42 0.87 -0.27 28.46
C TRP A 42 1.85 -1.31 27.92
N ARG A 43 1.44 -2.58 27.81
CA ARG A 43 2.23 -3.60 27.11
C ARG A 43 2.32 -3.29 25.61
N VAL A 44 1.21 -2.95 24.96
CA VAL A 44 1.20 -2.56 23.52
C VAL A 44 2.10 -1.35 23.28
N LEU A 45 2.06 -0.33 24.13
CA LEU A 45 2.94 0.84 23.99
C LEU A 45 4.42 0.48 24.09
N ARG A 46 4.80 -0.39 25.02
CA ARG A 46 6.17 -0.90 25.14
C ARG A 46 6.56 -1.73 23.91
N GLU A 47 5.64 -2.56 23.41
CA GLU A 47 5.81 -3.34 22.20
C GLU A 47 6.01 -2.44 20.97
N ILE A 48 5.30 -1.31 20.83
CA ILE A 48 5.51 -0.33 19.75
C ILE A 48 6.92 0.25 19.77
N ILE A 49 7.43 0.60 20.96
CA ILE A 49 8.79 1.15 21.10
C ILE A 49 9.83 0.09 20.72
N LYS A 50 9.72 -1.12 21.28
CA LYS A 50 10.59 -2.26 20.93
C LYS A 50 10.54 -2.58 19.44
N PHE A 51 9.34 -2.53 18.84
CA PHE A 51 9.12 -2.83 17.44
C PHE A 51 9.91 -1.92 16.50
N LYS A 52 10.02 -0.64 16.83
CA LYS A 52 10.86 0.28 16.05
C LYS A 52 12.29 -0.24 15.94
N ASP A 53 12.91 -0.61 17.05
CA ASP A 53 14.31 -1.02 17.08
C ASP A 53 14.51 -2.38 16.40
N ASP A 54 13.61 -3.34 16.65
CA ASP A 54 13.61 -4.64 15.98
C ASP A 54 13.48 -4.52 14.46
N VAL A 55 12.66 -3.57 13.98
CA VAL A 55 12.46 -3.31 12.55
C VAL A 55 13.70 -2.68 11.92
N LEU A 56 14.30 -1.69 12.58
CA LEU A 56 15.49 -1.03 12.05
C LEU A 56 16.66 -2.01 11.94
N SER A 57 16.88 -2.81 12.98
CA SER A 57 17.92 -3.86 12.96
C SER A 57 17.66 -4.91 11.87
N TYR A 58 16.41 -5.34 11.70
CA TYR A 58 16.04 -6.30 10.67
C TYR A 58 16.29 -5.79 9.26
N LEU A 59 15.88 -4.55 8.97
CA LEU A 59 16.08 -3.95 7.65
C LEU A 59 17.56 -3.73 7.35
N GLU A 60 18.34 -3.29 8.34
CA GLU A 60 19.78 -3.10 8.20
C GLU A 60 20.51 -4.40 7.82
N VAL A 61 20.17 -5.52 8.47
CA VAL A 61 20.74 -6.84 8.12
C VAL A 61 20.42 -7.22 6.67
N LEU A 62 19.18 -7.04 6.22
CA LEU A 62 18.76 -7.40 4.86
C LEU A 62 19.28 -6.43 3.78
N GLU A 63 19.52 -5.17 4.12
CA GLU A 63 20.09 -4.19 3.21
C GLU A 63 21.60 -4.41 3.02
N ASN A 64 22.29 -4.83 4.07
CA ASN A 64 23.72 -5.17 4.01
C ASN A 64 24.01 -6.55 3.41
N ASN A 65 22.99 -7.41 3.26
CA ASN A 65 23.14 -8.77 2.75
C ASN A 65 22.09 -9.06 1.65
N PRO A 66 22.31 -8.56 0.42
CA PRO A 66 21.32 -8.63 -0.66
C PRO A 66 21.00 -10.07 -1.11
N ASP A 67 21.89 -11.03 -0.85
CA ASP A 67 21.72 -12.45 -1.17
C ASP A 67 20.70 -13.16 -0.25
N ILE A 68 20.34 -12.54 0.89
CA ILE A 68 19.33 -13.12 1.79
C ILE A 68 17.95 -13.04 1.14
N ALA A 69 17.34 -14.21 0.96
CA ALA A 69 15.98 -14.30 0.44
C ALA A 69 14.97 -13.65 1.41
N ARG A 70 14.27 -12.62 0.93
CA ARG A 70 13.27 -11.84 1.69
C ARG A 70 11.91 -12.54 1.81
N LYS A 71 11.94 -13.81 2.23
CA LYS A 71 10.78 -14.72 2.26
C LYS A 71 10.02 -14.72 3.58
N GLU A 72 10.61 -14.17 4.64
CA GLU A 72 9.95 -14.09 5.94
C GLU A 72 8.68 -13.24 5.85
N THR A 73 7.57 -13.79 6.35
CA THR A 73 6.30 -13.06 6.43
C THR A 73 6.26 -12.18 7.69
N LEU A 74 5.42 -11.15 7.69
CA LEU A 74 5.26 -10.31 8.87
C LEU A 74 4.78 -11.13 10.06
N GLU A 75 3.91 -12.12 9.85
CA GLU A 75 3.50 -13.05 10.90
C GLU A 75 4.69 -13.79 11.54
N GLN A 76 5.60 -14.33 10.72
CA GLN A 76 6.80 -15.02 11.20
C GLN A 76 7.71 -14.07 11.98
N PHE A 77 7.95 -12.88 11.44
CA PHE A 77 8.74 -11.83 12.08
C PHE A 77 8.23 -11.50 13.49
N VAL A 78 6.91 -11.35 13.62
CA VAL A 78 6.25 -10.96 14.86
C VAL A 78 6.22 -12.11 15.86
N LYS A 79 5.91 -13.34 15.41
CA LYS A 79 5.92 -14.54 16.27
C LYS A 79 7.32 -14.81 16.82
N ALA A 80 8.36 -14.72 15.98
CA ALA A 80 9.74 -14.96 16.38
C ALA A 80 10.23 -14.00 17.49
N ARG A 81 9.67 -12.80 17.57
CA ARG A 81 10.04 -11.75 18.56
C ARG A 81 9.11 -11.67 19.77
N GLY A 82 8.09 -12.53 19.82
CA GLY A 82 7.20 -12.69 20.98
C GLY A 82 6.22 -11.54 21.22
N TYR A 83 5.82 -10.81 20.17
CA TYR A 83 4.82 -9.76 20.30
C TYR A 83 3.43 -10.33 20.62
N SER A 84 2.68 -9.63 21.46
CA SER A 84 1.31 -10.02 21.82
C SER A 84 0.34 -10.01 20.62
N GLU A 85 -0.71 -10.84 20.70
CA GLU A 85 -1.82 -10.77 19.74
C GLU A 85 -2.51 -9.41 19.75
N LEU A 86 -2.59 -8.77 20.92
CA LEU A 86 -3.18 -7.45 21.05
C LEU A 86 -2.38 -6.43 20.25
N PHE A 87 -1.04 -6.46 20.29
CA PHE A 87 -0.21 -5.60 19.44
C PHE A 87 -0.44 -5.86 17.95
N GLN A 88 -0.52 -7.13 17.54
CA GLN A 88 -0.79 -7.48 16.13
C GLN A 88 -2.11 -6.88 15.64
N LYS A 89 -3.19 -7.06 16.41
CA LYS A 89 -4.52 -6.54 16.11
C LYS A 89 -4.57 -5.01 16.21
N ALA A 90 -3.92 -4.44 17.23
CA ALA A 90 -4.00 -3.03 17.55
C ALA A 90 -3.00 -2.13 16.81
N TYR A 91 -2.07 -2.69 16.03
CA TYR A 91 -1.03 -1.89 15.37
C TYR A 91 -0.68 -2.32 13.95
N LEU A 92 -0.67 -3.62 13.64
CA LEU A 92 -0.21 -4.10 12.32
C LEU A 92 -1.35 -4.35 11.34
N GLY A 93 -2.45 -4.96 11.80
CA GLY A 93 -3.68 -5.18 11.01
C GLY A 93 -3.57 -6.11 9.80
N VAL A 94 -2.36 -6.44 9.33
CA VAL A 94 -2.09 -7.28 8.17
C VAL A 94 -0.88 -8.17 8.48
N VAL A 95 -1.00 -9.50 8.35
CA VAL A 95 0.06 -10.44 8.79
C VAL A 95 0.66 -11.32 7.69
N ASN A 96 -0.03 -11.50 6.55
CA ASN A 96 0.37 -12.46 5.50
C ASN A 96 1.25 -11.86 4.38
N PHE A 97 1.81 -10.66 4.57
CA PHE A 97 2.68 -10.02 3.59
C PHE A 97 4.16 -10.23 3.94
N SER A 98 5.05 -10.02 2.96
CA SER A 98 6.50 -10.00 3.21
C SER A 98 6.83 -9.00 4.33
N ALA A 99 7.57 -9.47 5.35
CA ALA A 99 8.02 -8.62 6.45
C ALA A 99 8.82 -7.45 5.91
N TYR A 100 9.79 -7.71 5.02
CA TYR A 100 10.61 -6.66 4.42
C TYR A 100 9.77 -5.56 3.77
N SER A 101 8.79 -5.90 2.93
CA SER A 101 7.96 -4.91 2.23
C SER A 101 7.15 -4.05 3.19
N VAL A 102 6.48 -4.67 4.17
CA VAL A 102 5.66 -3.95 5.15
C VAL A 102 6.53 -3.08 6.06
N LEU A 103 7.62 -3.63 6.58
CA LEU A 103 8.49 -2.94 7.51
C LEU A 103 9.24 -1.78 6.83
N SER A 104 9.69 -1.96 5.58
CA SER A 104 10.26 -0.89 4.77
C SER A 104 9.24 0.21 4.51
N PHE A 105 7.99 -0.13 4.20
CA PHE A 105 6.89 0.83 4.11
C PHE A 105 6.72 1.62 5.42
N PHE A 106 6.69 0.94 6.58
CA PHE A 106 6.55 1.60 7.88
C PHE A 106 7.71 2.55 8.18
N ARG A 107 8.95 2.15 7.87
CA ARG A 107 10.13 3.01 8.00
C ARG A 107 10.04 4.25 7.11
N ASN A 108 9.76 4.05 5.81
CA ASN A 108 9.72 5.12 4.82
C ASN A 108 8.57 6.12 5.05
N HIS A 109 7.49 5.70 5.71
CA HIS A 109 6.34 6.55 6.03
C HIS A 109 6.35 7.08 7.47
N HIS A 110 7.47 6.93 8.20
CA HIS A 110 7.60 7.34 9.61
C HIS A 110 6.48 6.80 10.51
N LEU A 111 6.00 5.58 10.23
CA LEU A 111 4.95 4.92 11.00
C LEU A 111 5.48 4.18 12.22
N LEU A 112 6.80 3.96 12.32
CA LEU A 112 7.45 3.28 13.45
C LEU A 112 7.48 4.10 14.74
N GLN A 113 7.17 5.39 14.69
CA GLN A 113 7.18 6.28 15.85
C GLN A 113 5.76 6.69 16.27
N PRO A 114 5.43 6.58 17.58
CA PRO A 114 4.13 7.02 18.09
C PRO A 114 4.00 8.54 18.14
N PHE A 115 5.13 9.26 18.23
CA PHE A 115 5.18 10.73 18.33
C PHE A 115 6.15 11.32 17.29
N GLY A 116 6.07 12.64 17.08
CA GLY A 116 7.04 13.38 16.26
C GLY A 116 6.95 13.11 14.77
N ARG A 117 5.78 12.71 14.25
CA ARG A 117 5.57 12.48 12.82
C ARG A 117 5.74 13.79 12.03
N PRO A 118 6.30 13.74 10.81
CA PRO A 118 6.42 14.92 9.97
C PRO A 118 5.04 15.50 9.64
N GLN A 119 4.97 16.81 9.49
CA GLN A 119 3.77 17.46 8.98
C GLN A 119 3.55 17.06 7.52
N TRP A 120 2.52 16.26 7.26
CA TRP A 120 2.16 15.89 5.90
C TRP A 120 1.46 17.06 5.21
N LEU A 121 1.76 17.23 3.93
CA LEU A 121 1.07 18.18 3.06
C LEU A 121 0.26 17.40 2.03
N THR A 122 -0.92 17.92 1.70
CA THR A 122 -1.72 17.41 0.59
C THR A 122 -2.03 18.53 -0.39
N VAL A 123 -2.33 18.15 -1.63
CA VAL A 123 -2.78 19.11 -2.64
C VAL A 123 -4.19 19.56 -2.26
N LYS A 124 -4.44 20.88 -2.30
CA LYS A 124 -5.79 21.42 -2.07
C LYS A 124 -6.75 20.79 -3.07
N ARG A 125 -7.93 20.35 -2.61
CA ARG A 125 -8.90 19.56 -3.40
C ARG A 125 -8.40 18.16 -3.81
N ARG A 126 -7.34 17.67 -3.16
CA ARG A 126 -6.82 16.29 -3.21
C ARG A 126 -6.53 15.82 -4.65
N SER A 127 -6.81 14.56 -4.94
CA SER A 127 -6.47 13.89 -6.20
C SER A 127 -7.08 14.55 -7.43
N HIS A 128 -8.31 15.02 -7.32
CA HIS A 128 -9.00 15.70 -8.43
C HIS A 128 -8.20 16.88 -8.98
N ALA A 129 -7.51 17.65 -8.13
CA ALA A 129 -6.75 18.80 -8.59
C ALA A 129 -5.60 18.42 -9.54
N TYR A 130 -4.75 17.48 -9.13
CA TYR A 130 -3.60 17.10 -9.96
C TYR A 130 -4.01 16.21 -11.14
N VAL A 131 -5.05 15.37 -10.99
CA VAL A 131 -5.58 14.57 -12.11
C VAL A 131 -6.14 15.48 -13.20
N ASN A 132 -6.95 16.48 -12.84
CA ASN A 132 -7.47 17.44 -13.82
C ASN A 132 -6.35 18.23 -14.49
N LYS A 133 -5.32 18.62 -13.72
CA LYS A 133 -4.21 19.38 -14.29
C LYS A 133 -3.40 18.56 -15.30
N VAL A 134 -3.15 17.29 -15.01
CA VAL A 134 -2.50 16.36 -15.95
C VAL A 134 -3.37 16.13 -17.18
N LYS A 135 -4.69 15.95 -17.01
CA LYS A 135 -5.65 15.83 -18.11
C LYS A 135 -5.57 17.04 -19.06
N GLU A 136 -5.69 18.25 -18.53
CA GLU A 136 -5.62 19.50 -19.32
C GLU A 136 -4.31 19.63 -20.11
N GLU A 137 -3.19 19.27 -19.49
CA GLU A 137 -1.87 19.33 -20.13
C GLU A 137 -1.76 18.31 -21.28
N LEU A 138 -2.25 17.08 -21.07
CA LEU A 138 -2.29 16.05 -22.11
C LEU A 138 -3.16 16.49 -23.29
N GLU A 139 -4.35 17.03 -23.02
CA GLU A 139 -5.25 17.54 -24.07
C GLU A 139 -4.63 18.71 -24.85
N THR A 140 -3.91 19.61 -24.17
CA THR A 140 -3.18 20.73 -24.81
C THR A 140 -2.08 20.23 -25.74
N ARG A 141 -1.47 19.09 -25.42
CA ARG A 141 -0.47 18.41 -26.27
C ARG A 141 -1.09 17.55 -27.39
N GLY A 142 -2.41 17.58 -27.53
CA GLY A 142 -3.16 16.84 -28.56
C GLY A 142 -3.45 15.39 -28.21
N CYS A 143 -3.25 14.96 -26.96
CA CYS A 143 -3.64 13.62 -26.52
C CYS A 143 -5.17 13.54 -26.38
N GLN A 144 -5.75 12.43 -26.84
CA GLN A 144 -7.17 12.14 -26.67
C GLN A 144 -7.38 11.25 -25.44
N ILE A 145 -8.24 11.67 -24.52
CA ILE A 145 -8.62 10.89 -23.33
C ILE A 145 -10.05 10.40 -23.54
N ARG A 146 -10.21 9.08 -23.62
CA ARG A 146 -11.50 8.44 -23.88
C ARG A 146 -11.92 7.64 -22.66
N THR A 147 -13.01 8.08 -22.03
CA THR A 147 -13.66 7.35 -20.93
C THR A 147 -14.85 6.57 -21.46
N GLY A 148 -15.20 5.47 -20.80
CA GLY A 148 -16.32 4.62 -21.25
C GLY A 148 -16.02 3.76 -22.49
N CYS A 149 -14.77 3.72 -22.97
CA CYS A 149 -14.31 2.69 -23.91
C CYS A 149 -13.73 1.55 -23.08
N GLU A 150 -14.53 0.53 -22.80
CA GLU A 150 -14.04 -0.68 -22.16
C GLU A 150 -13.22 -1.48 -23.18
N VAL A 151 -11.93 -1.67 -22.91
CA VAL A 151 -11.05 -2.46 -23.76
C VAL A 151 -11.30 -3.93 -23.49
N GLN A 152 -11.59 -4.69 -24.55
CA GLN A 152 -11.81 -6.12 -24.52
C GLN A 152 -10.52 -6.90 -24.76
N ALA A 153 -9.70 -6.48 -25.73
CA ALA A 153 -8.49 -7.18 -26.10
C ALA A 153 -7.42 -6.24 -26.69
N VAL A 154 -6.17 -6.68 -26.59
CA VAL A 154 -4.99 -6.02 -27.16
C VAL A 154 -4.19 -7.03 -27.96
N LEU A 155 -4.02 -6.79 -29.26
CA LEU A 155 -3.29 -7.67 -30.19
C LEU A 155 -1.93 -7.05 -30.56
N THR A 156 -0.84 -7.83 -30.54
CA THR A 156 0.54 -7.29 -30.61
C THR A 156 1.37 -7.72 -31.84
N ALA A 157 0.80 -8.53 -32.74
CA ALA A 157 1.52 -9.07 -33.91
C ALA A 157 2.19 -8.04 -34.85
N GLU A 158 1.59 -6.87 -35.08
CA GLU A 158 2.13 -5.80 -35.95
C GLU A 158 1.84 -4.40 -35.36
N GLY A 159 2.52 -4.08 -34.25
CA GLY A 159 2.21 -2.90 -33.43
C GLY A 159 1.22 -3.26 -32.33
N CYS A 160 0.28 -2.38 -32.01
CA CYS A 160 -0.77 -2.68 -31.04
C CYS A 160 -2.13 -2.39 -31.64
N THR A 161 -3.02 -3.37 -31.64
CA THR A 161 -4.43 -3.16 -31.98
C THR A 161 -5.30 -3.31 -30.75
N VAL A 162 -6.02 -2.25 -30.39
CA VAL A 162 -6.94 -2.20 -29.26
C VAL A 162 -8.35 -2.45 -29.77
N LEU A 163 -9.03 -3.44 -29.19
CA LEU A 163 -10.44 -3.76 -29.44
C LEU A 163 -11.26 -3.36 -28.22
N CYS A 164 -12.25 -2.47 -28.37
CA CYS A 164 -13.23 -2.17 -27.32
C CYS A 164 -14.47 -3.06 -27.44
N VAL A 165 -15.22 -3.20 -26.35
CA VAL A 165 -16.43 -4.04 -26.24
C VAL A 165 -17.54 -3.63 -27.21
N ASP A 166 -17.58 -2.35 -27.60
CA ASP A 166 -18.51 -1.82 -28.60
C ASP A 166 -18.18 -2.24 -30.05
N GLY A 167 -17.12 -3.03 -30.25
CA GLY A 167 -16.63 -3.50 -31.53
C GLY A 167 -15.69 -2.52 -32.23
N SER A 168 -15.41 -1.35 -31.64
CA SER A 168 -14.43 -0.41 -32.20
C SER A 168 -13.01 -0.97 -32.11
N LYS A 169 -12.22 -0.73 -33.16
CA LYS A 169 -10.87 -1.27 -33.33
C LYS A 169 -9.92 -0.19 -33.83
N GLU A 170 -8.83 0.01 -33.09
CA GLU A 170 -7.84 1.06 -33.39
C GLU A 170 -6.41 0.53 -33.31
N ARG A 171 -5.56 0.97 -34.24
CA ARG A 171 -4.17 0.53 -34.35
C ARG A 171 -3.20 1.64 -33.95
N PHE A 172 -2.22 1.26 -33.14
CA PHE A 172 -1.16 2.11 -32.62
C PHE A 172 0.21 1.47 -32.87
N ALA A 173 1.27 2.28 -32.87
CA ALA A 173 2.64 1.79 -33.00
C ALA A 173 3.15 1.07 -31.73
N GLY A 174 2.55 1.36 -30.57
CA GLY A 174 2.87 0.75 -29.30
C GLY A 174 1.77 1.01 -28.27
N CYS A 175 1.83 0.28 -27.16
CA CYS A 175 0.86 0.38 -26.08
C CYS A 175 1.56 0.32 -24.72
N ILE A 176 1.07 1.15 -23.79
CA ILE A 176 1.46 1.10 -22.38
C ILE A 176 0.22 0.71 -21.59
N MET A 177 0.28 -0.45 -20.92
CA MET A 177 -0.83 -0.97 -20.14
C MET A 177 -0.66 -0.56 -18.66
N ALA A 178 -1.49 0.36 -18.20
CA ALA A 178 -1.54 0.81 -16.81
C ALA A 178 -2.68 0.14 -16.03
N VAL A 179 -2.73 -1.19 -16.07
CA VAL A 179 -3.75 -2.04 -15.42
C VAL A 179 -3.10 -3.03 -14.45
N HIS A 180 -3.90 -3.75 -13.65
CA HIS A 180 -3.37 -4.83 -12.81
C HIS A 180 -2.85 -5.99 -13.67
N ALA A 181 -1.85 -6.73 -13.15
CA ALA A 181 -1.18 -7.78 -13.91
C ALA A 181 -2.13 -8.89 -14.43
N PRO A 182 -3.11 -9.38 -13.66
CA PRO A 182 -4.13 -10.31 -14.17
C PRO A 182 -5.01 -9.72 -15.27
N ASP A 183 -5.33 -8.43 -15.19
CA ASP A 183 -6.11 -7.75 -16.22
C ASP A 183 -5.29 -7.60 -17.51
N ALA A 184 -3.99 -7.30 -17.40
CA ALA A 184 -3.10 -7.25 -18.55
C ALA A 184 -3.03 -8.61 -19.28
N LEU A 185 -2.88 -9.71 -18.53
CA LEU A 185 -2.91 -11.06 -19.08
C LEU A 185 -4.24 -11.38 -19.76
N ARG A 186 -5.37 -10.98 -19.15
CA ARG A 186 -6.70 -11.17 -19.75
C ARG A 186 -6.85 -10.41 -21.07
N LEU A 187 -6.37 -9.16 -21.11
CA LEU A 187 -6.46 -8.30 -22.30
C LEU A 187 -5.56 -8.79 -23.44
N LEU A 188 -4.38 -9.32 -23.14
CA LEU A 188 -3.46 -9.88 -24.15
C LEU A 188 -3.93 -11.26 -24.65
N GLY A 189 -4.58 -12.06 -23.81
CA GLY A 189 -5.18 -13.34 -24.18
C GLY A 189 -4.18 -14.29 -24.82
N ASN A 190 -4.39 -14.65 -26.09
CA ASN A 190 -3.54 -15.59 -26.83
C ASN A 190 -2.17 -15.02 -27.21
N GLU A 191 -1.99 -13.69 -27.13
CA GLU A 191 -0.72 -13.03 -27.45
C GLU A 191 0.27 -13.07 -26.28
N VAL A 192 -0.17 -13.54 -25.10
CA VAL A 192 0.66 -13.63 -23.90
C VAL A 192 1.85 -14.57 -24.15
N THR A 193 3.05 -14.02 -23.98
CA THR A 193 4.29 -14.79 -24.02
C THR A 193 4.50 -15.58 -22.73
N TYR A 194 5.39 -16.57 -22.77
CA TYR A 194 5.78 -17.33 -21.59
C TYR A 194 6.31 -16.43 -20.46
N GLU A 195 7.15 -15.46 -20.79
CA GLU A 195 7.74 -14.54 -19.81
C GLU A 195 6.68 -13.60 -19.19
N GLU A 196 5.75 -13.08 -19.99
CA GLU A 196 4.64 -12.28 -19.49
C GLU A 196 3.75 -13.08 -18.54
N SER A 197 3.39 -14.31 -18.91
CA SER A 197 2.62 -15.21 -18.05
C SER A 197 3.34 -15.50 -16.73
N ARG A 198 4.64 -15.83 -16.79
CA ARG A 198 5.47 -16.14 -15.62
C ARG A 198 5.58 -14.95 -14.67
N ILE A 199 5.84 -13.75 -15.20
CA ILE A 199 6.06 -12.54 -14.40
C ILE A 199 4.72 -11.98 -13.91
N LEU A 200 3.78 -11.71 -14.80
CA LEU A 200 2.50 -11.08 -14.46
C LEU A 200 1.59 -12.02 -13.65
N GLY A 201 1.70 -13.33 -13.87
CA GLY A 201 0.98 -14.34 -13.08
C GLY A 201 1.46 -14.49 -11.64
N SER A 202 2.62 -13.91 -11.29
CA SER A 202 3.17 -13.95 -9.94
C SER A 202 2.57 -12.88 -9.00
N PHE A 203 1.82 -11.92 -9.53
CA PHE A 203 1.23 -10.85 -8.72
C PHE A 203 -0.07 -11.30 -8.06
N GLN A 204 -0.13 -11.14 -6.74
CA GLN A 204 -1.33 -11.40 -5.95
C GLN A 204 -1.93 -10.07 -5.46
N TYR A 205 -3.26 -9.97 -5.52
CA TYR A 205 -4.00 -8.80 -5.11
C TYR A 205 -4.93 -9.17 -3.96
N VAL A 206 -5.04 -8.28 -2.97
CA VAL A 206 -6.05 -8.39 -1.92
C VAL A 206 -7.27 -7.61 -2.38
N TYR A 207 -8.32 -8.33 -2.75
CA TYR A 207 -9.64 -7.75 -2.95
C TYR A 207 -10.29 -7.60 -1.57
N ARG A 208 -10.81 -6.41 -1.27
CA ARG A 208 -11.60 -6.12 -0.08
C ARG A 208 -13.08 -6.11 -0.42
#